data_AF-A0A6I3QQC8-F1
#
_entry.id   AF-A0A6I3QQC8-F1
#
_cell.length_a   1.000
_cell.length_b   1.000
_cell.length_c   1.000
_cell.angle_alpha   90.00
_cell.angle_beta   90.00
_cell.angle_gamma   90.00
#
_symmetry.space_group_name_H-M   'P 1'
#
loop_
_entity.id
_entity.type
_entity.pdbx_description
1 polymer ?
#
loop_
_entity_poly.entity_id
_entity_poly.type
_entity_poly.pdbx_seq_one_letter_code
_entity_poly.pdbx_strand_id
1 'polypeptide(L)'
;MKSSAKEHLNDLSKRYPALMCCAAEVEAAAQQMIACYQNGGKLLVCGNGGSASDSLHIVGELMKGFVLARKLDENMQKRLREACPEMAEYCIENLQGALPAISLVSEAGLTTAYANDQAPDLAFAQQVLGQAKPGDVLLAISTSGNSANVLYAIGIARALHVKTIGLTGHTGGKMASLCDVCIKVPGAETFKIQEYHLPVYHALCMCVEEEFFGE
;
A
#
# COMPACT_ATOMS: atom_id res chain seq x y z
N MET A 1 16.49 -3.64 -3.39
CA MET A 1 16.41 -2.18 -3.23
C MET A 1 17.68 -1.56 -3.76
N LYS A 2 17.57 -0.88 -4.89
CA LYS A 2 18.59 -0.06 -5.53
C LYS A 2 19.02 1.07 -4.60
N SER A 3 20.22 1.60 -4.85
CA SER A 3 20.72 2.75 -4.11
C SER A 3 19.85 3.99 -4.31
N SER A 4 19.35 4.23 -5.54
CA SER A 4 18.45 5.36 -5.84
C SER A 4 17.13 5.27 -5.07
N ALA A 5 16.52 4.08 -5.00
CA ALA A 5 15.33 3.86 -4.19
C ALA A 5 15.56 4.20 -2.70
N LYS A 6 16.74 3.87 -2.16
CA LYS A 6 17.12 4.20 -0.78
C LYS A 6 17.28 5.70 -0.54
N GLU A 7 17.58 6.50 -1.56
CA GLU A 7 17.70 7.95 -1.42
C GLU A 7 16.37 8.62 -1.04
N HIS A 8 15.23 8.08 -1.47
CA HIS A 8 13.91 8.57 -1.05
C HIS A 8 13.68 8.45 0.46
N LEU A 9 14.21 7.40 1.10
CA LEU A 9 14.15 7.22 2.55
C LEU A 9 15.06 8.21 3.31
N ASN A 10 16.23 8.49 2.73
CA ASN A 10 17.14 9.50 3.26
C ASN A 10 16.52 10.90 3.15
N ASP A 11 15.88 11.21 2.02
CA ASP A 11 15.16 12.46 1.80
C ASP A 11 13.97 12.62 2.76
N LEU A 12 13.19 11.57 2.98
CA LEU A 12 12.12 11.55 4.00
C LEU A 12 12.66 11.98 5.36
N SER A 13 13.77 11.37 5.79
CA SER A 13 14.39 11.64 7.09
C SER A 13 14.93 13.09 7.19
N LYS A 14 15.43 13.65 6.08
CA LYS A 14 15.90 15.04 6.03
C LYS A 14 14.75 16.04 6.10
N ARG A 15 13.68 15.82 5.34
CA ARG A 15 12.49 16.70 5.32
C ARG A 15 11.66 16.61 6.59
N TYR A 16 11.62 15.42 7.21
CA TYR A 16 10.87 15.16 8.43
C TYR A 16 11.76 14.47 9.47
N PRO A 17 12.65 15.21 10.16
CA PRO A 17 13.55 14.63 11.17
C PRO A 17 12.82 13.86 12.29
N ALA A 18 11.57 14.22 12.59
CA ALA A 18 10.74 13.52 13.56
C ALA A 18 10.45 12.05 13.18
N LEU A 19 10.47 11.71 11.89
CA LEU A 19 10.25 10.35 11.38
C LEU A 19 11.48 9.45 11.49
N MET A 20 12.65 9.98 11.89
CA MET A 20 13.85 9.16 12.11
C MET A 20 13.63 8.05 13.15
N CYS A 21 12.69 8.23 14.07
CA CYS A 21 12.35 7.22 15.08
C CYS A 21 11.75 5.93 14.51
N CYS A 22 11.24 5.95 13.28
CA CYS A 22 10.68 4.80 12.59
C CYS A 22 11.33 4.52 11.23
N ALA A 23 12.52 5.08 10.96
CA ALA A 23 13.19 4.95 9.67
C ALA A 23 13.50 3.50 9.29
N ALA A 24 13.86 2.67 10.27
CA ALA A 24 14.14 1.26 10.07
C ALA A 24 12.88 0.48 9.63
N GLU A 25 11.72 0.77 10.25
CA GLU A 25 10.45 0.17 9.88
C GLU A 25 9.96 0.64 8.51
N VAL A 26 10.21 1.91 8.14
CA VAL A 26 9.91 2.39 6.79
C VAL A 26 10.77 1.67 5.75
N GLU A 27 12.07 1.49 6.00
CA GLU A 27 12.95 0.71 5.11
C GLU A 27 12.50 -0.75 4.99
N ALA A 28 12.15 -1.39 6.11
CA ALA A 28 11.65 -2.77 6.12
C ALA A 28 10.32 -2.91 5.35
N ALA A 29 9.41 -1.95 5.51
CA ALA A 29 8.15 -1.91 4.76
C ALA A 29 8.39 -1.74 3.25
N ALA A 30 9.29 -0.85 2.84
CA ALA A 30 9.67 -0.68 1.44
C ALA A 30 10.24 -1.98 0.86
N GLN A 31 11.15 -2.65 1.56
CA GLN A 31 11.71 -3.94 1.15
C GLN A 31 10.63 -5.02 1.02
N GLN A 32 9.67 -5.06 1.95
CA GLN A 32 8.55 -6.01 1.90
C GLN A 32 7.62 -5.75 0.70
N MET A 33 7.34 -4.49 0.38
CA MET A 33 6.57 -4.12 -0.82
C MET A 33 7.33 -4.46 -2.11
N ILE A 34 8.64 -4.18 -2.16
CA ILE A 34 9.50 -4.57 -3.30
C ILE A 34 9.45 -6.09 -3.51
N ALA A 35 9.64 -6.87 -2.44
CA ALA A 35 9.60 -8.33 -2.50
C ALA A 35 8.22 -8.86 -2.94
N CYS A 36 7.12 -8.22 -2.52
CA CYS A 36 5.77 -8.53 -2.98
C CYS A 36 5.68 -8.45 -4.51
N TYR A 37 6.09 -7.33 -5.08
CA TYR A 37 6.00 -7.10 -6.52
C TYR A 37 7.00 -7.94 -7.33
N GLN A 38 8.21 -8.18 -6.81
CA GLN A 38 9.18 -9.08 -7.44
C GLN A 38 8.63 -10.51 -7.58
N ASN A 39 7.78 -10.93 -6.63
CA ASN A 39 7.13 -12.23 -6.65
C ASN A 39 5.78 -12.23 -7.39
N GLY A 40 5.41 -11.13 -8.07
CA GLY A 40 4.15 -11.00 -8.79
C GLY A 40 2.91 -10.86 -7.90
N GLY A 41 3.10 -10.58 -6.61
CA GLY A 41 2.03 -10.27 -5.66
C GLY A 41 1.48 -8.86 -5.84
N LYS A 42 0.40 -8.57 -5.11
CA LYS A 42 -0.24 -7.24 -5.08
C LYS A 42 -0.34 -6.69 -3.66
N LEU A 43 -0.47 -5.38 -3.57
CA LEU A 43 -0.73 -4.70 -2.30
C LEU A 43 -2.25 -4.58 -2.06
N LEU A 44 -2.72 -5.01 -0.90
CA LEU A 44 -4.06 -4.69 -0.41
C LEU A 44 -3.91 -3.59 0.63
N VAL A 45 -4.75 -2.54 0.59
CA VAL A 45 -4.65 -1.41 1.51
C VAL A 45 -6.00 -1.17 2.19
N CYS A 46 -5.99 -0.96 3.51
CA CYS A 46 -7.22 -0.64 4.24
C CYS A 46 -6.98 0.37 5.37
N GLY A 47 -8.00 1.16 5.67
CA GLY A 47 -8.02 2.13 6.76
C GLY A 47 -9.40 2.74 6.93
N ASN A 48 -9.62 3.50 8.01
CA ASN A 48 -10.90 4.15 8.32
C ASN A 48 -10.80 5.67 8.23
N GLY A 49 -11.87 6.35 7.82
CA GLY A 49 -11.94 7.82 7.81
C GLY A 49 -10.84 8.45 6.96
N GLY A 50 -10.04 9.36 7.52
CA GLY A 50 -8.89 9.93 6.79
C GLY A 50 -7.90 8.86 6.30
N SER A 51 -7.70 7.78 7.05
CA SER A 51 -6.87 6.65 6.61
C SER A 51 -7.50 5.84 5.48
N ALA A 52 -8.81 5.94 5.26
CA ALA A 52 -9.46 5.41 4.05
C ALA A 52 -9.11 6.26 2.82
N SER A 53 -9.02 7.58 2.99
CA SER A 53 -8.52 8.49 1.94
C SER A 53 -7.07 8.18 1.59
N ASP A 54 -6.20 7.96 2.59
CA ASP A 54 -4.81 7.55 2.37
C ASP A 54 -4.74 6.21 1.60
N SER A 55 -5.59 5.25 1.94
CA SER A 55 -5.69 3.96 1.24
C SER A 55 -6.00 4.14 -0.26
N LEU A 56 -6.96 5.01 -0.59
CA LEU A 56 -7.29 5.35 -1.98
C LEU A 56 -6.14 6.08 -2.67
N HIS A 57 -5.50 7.02 -1.98
CA HIS A 57 -4.38 7.80 -2.52
C HIS A 57 -3.20 6.88 -2.86
N ILE A 58 -2.77 6.03 -1.93
CA ILE A 58 -1.68 5.05 -2.15
C ILE A 58 -1.94 4.20 -3.39
N VAL A 59 -3.17 3.68 -3.55
CA VAL A 59 -3.53 2.87 -4.71
C VAL A 59 -3.48 3.69 -6.00
N GLY A 60 -3.90 4.96 -5.97
CA GLY A 60 -3.75 5.89 -7.09
C GLY A 60 -2.30 6.02 -7.55
N GLU A 61 -1.37 6.27 -6.62
CA GLU A 61 0.05 6.44 -6.94
C GLU A 61 0.70 5.15 -7.48
N LEU A 62 0.25 3.99 -7.01
CA LEU A 62 0.79 2.69 -7.44
C LEU A 62 0.21 2.25 -8.79
N MET A 63 -1.08 2.50 -9.05
CA MET A 63 -1.75 2.01 -10.27
C MET A 63 -1.63 2.95 -11.46
N LYS A 64 -1.59 4.28 -11.25
CA LYS A 64 -1.49 5.27 -12.33
C LYS A 64 -0.03 5.58 -12.70
N GLY A 65 0.87 5.62 -11.72
CA GLY A 65 2.15 6.31 -11.84
C GLY A 65 2.22 7.48 -10.85
N PHE A 66 3.39 7.71 -10.25
CA PHE A 66 3.59 8.75 -9.23
C PHE A 66 4.53 9.86 -9.72
N VAL A 67 5.85 9.65 -9.66
CA VAL A 67 6.87 10.63 -10.04
C VAL A 67 7.50 10.27 -11.39
N LEU A 68 7.77 8.98 -11.62
CA LEU A 68 8.43 8.50 -12.84
C LEU A 68 7.45 8.26 -14.00
N ALA A 69 7.93 8.46 -15.22
CA ALA A 69 7.21 8.06 -16.42
C ALA A 69 7.31 6.54 -16.63
N ARG A 70 6.25 5.81 -16.28
CA ARG A 70 6.20 4.34 -16.37
C ARG A 70 5.71 3.89 -17.75
N LYS A 71 6.58 3.88 -18.76
CA LYS A 71 6.21 3.39 -20.10
C LYS A 71 5.93 1.89 -20.08
N LEU A 72 5.03 1.42 -20.95
CA LEU A 72 4.84 -0.01 -21.17
C LEU A 72 6.13 -0.63 -21.74
N ASP A 73 6.50 -1.79 -21.23
CA ASP A 73 7.65 -2.53 -21.74
C ASP A 73 7.41 -3.03 -23.19
N GLU A 74 8.50 -3.27 -23.92
CA GLU A 74 8.45 -3.66 -25.34
C GLU A 74 7.61 -4.93 -25.59
N ASN A 75 7.61 -5.87 -24.64
CA ASN A 75 6.85 -7.10 -24.76
C ASN A 75 5.34 -6.82 -24.65
N MET A 76 4.91 -5.97 -23.72
CA MET A 76 3.51 -5.53 -23.64
C MET A 76 3.10 -4.74 -24.89
N GLN A 77 3.95 -3.83 -25.38
CA GLN A 77 3.68 -3.09 -26.61
C GLN A 77 3.47 -4.02 -27.81
N LYS A 78 4.31 -5.05 -27.96
CA LYS A 78 4.16 -6.07 -29.00
C LYS A 78 2.83 -6.82 -28.86
N ARG A 79 2.49 -7.27 -27.64
CA ARG A 79 1.22 -7.95 -27.38
C ARG A 79 0.00 -7.10 -27.71
N LEU A 80 0.04 -5.79 -27.45
CA LEU A 80 -1.04 -4.87 -27.83
C LEU A 80 -1.18 -4.76 -29.34
N ARG A 81 -0.07 -4.61 -30.08
CA ARG A 81 -0.09 -4.59 -31.56
C ARG A 81 -0.65 -5.88 -32.16
N GLU A 82 -0.39 -7.02 -31.53
CA GLU A 82 -0.91 -8.33 -31.96
C GLU A 82 -2.39 -8.54 -31.60
N ALA A 83 -2.79 -8.23 -30.37
CA ALA A 83 -4.13 -8.53 -29.87
C ALA A 83 -5.19 -7.52 -30.34
N CYS A 84 -4.81 -6.27 -30.54
CA CYS A 84 -5.73 -5.16 -30.83
C CYS A 84 -5.09 -4.06 -31.67
N PRO A 85 -4.72 -4.35 -32.93
CA PRO A 85 -3.89 -3.46 -33.76
C PRO A 85 -4.49 -2.06 -33.97
N GLU A 86 -5.81 -1.94 -34.08
CA GLU A 86 -6.49 -0.66 -34.33
C GLU A 86 -6.40 0.32 -33.15
N MET A 87 -6.25 -0.17 -31.91
CA MET A 87 -6.12 0.66 -30.71
C MET A 87 -4.71 0.66 -30.10
N ALA A 88 -3.80 -0.16 -30.65
CA ALA A 88 -2.51 -0.44 -30.02
C ALA A 88 -1.68 0.82 -29.75
N GLU A 89 -1.47 1.67 -30.75
CA GLU A 89 -0.62 2.87 -30.58
C GLU A 89 -1.23 3.87 -29.59
N TYR A 90 -2.56 4.06 -29.63
CA TYR A 90 -3.25 4.90 -28.65
C TYR A 90 -3.06 4.36 -27.22
N CYS A 91 -3.21 3.05 -27.02
CA CYS A 91 -2.98 2.42 -25.72
C CYS A 91 -1.50 2.51 -25.28
N ILE A 92 -0.55 2.30 -26.19
CA ILE A 92 0.90 2.35 -25.89
C ILE A 92 1.32 3.77 -25.49
N GLU A 93 0.75 4.79 -26.12
CA GLU A 93 1.04 6.20 -25.82
C GLU A 93 0.42 6.66 -24.50
N ASN A 94 -0.76 6.16 -24.13
CA ASN A 94 -1.57 6.71 -23.04
C ASN A 94 -1.63 5.83 -21.78
N LEU A 95 -1.28 4.54 -21.85
CA LEU A 95 -1.22 3.67 -20.67
C LEU A 95 0.15 3.72 -20.01
N GLN A 96 0.15 3.46 -18.70
CA GLN A 96 1.36 3.43 -17.89
C GLN A 96 1.51 2.08 -17.18
N GLY A 97 2.75 1.70 -16.88
CA GLY A 97 3.06 0.53 -16.05
C GLY A 97 2.51 0.70 -14.63
N ALA A 98 1.84 -0.33 -14.15
CA ALA A 98 1.18 -0.32 -12.84
C ALA A 98 1.88 -1.26 -11.85
N LEU A 99 1.87 -0.87 -10.57
CA LEU A 99 2.16 -1.77 -9.45
C LEU A 99 0.82 -2.21 -8.86
N PRO A 100 0.40 -3.49 -9.02
CA PRO A 100 -0.94 -3.92 -8.64
C PRO A 100 -1.28 -3.61 -7.19
N ALA A 101 -2.35 -2.83 -6.99
CA ALA A 101 -2.81 -2.47 -5.66
C ALA A 101 -4.34 -2.36 -5.61
N ILE A 102 -4.94 -2.74 -4.47
CA ILE A 102 -6.38 -2.70 -4.24
C ILE A 102 -6.66 -2.00 -2.92
N SER A 103 -7.53 -0.99 -2.96
CA SER A 103 -8.02 -0.33 -1.76
C SER A 103 -9.30 -1.03 -1.31
N LEU A 104 -9.29 -1.61 -0.11
CA LEU A 104 -10.45 -2.34 0.43
C LEU A 104 -11.60 -1.41 0.84
N VAL A 105 -11.42 -0.10 0.67
CA VAL A 105 -12.47 0.90 0.88
C VAL A 105 -13.24 1.22 -0.42
N SER A 106 -12.75 0.78 -1.58
CA SER A 106 -13.39 1.06 -2.88
C SER A 106 -14.70 0.30 -3.08
N GLU A 107 -14.85 -0.86 -2.45
CA GLU A 107 -16.02 -1.73 -2.59
C GLU A 107 -17.17 -1.27 -1.69
N ALA A 108 -17.77 -0.12 -2.03
CA ALA A 108 -18.88 0.46 -1.28
C ALA A 108 -20.05 -0.53 -1.15
N GLY A 109 -20.42 -1.21 -2.24
CA GLY A 109 -21.51 -2.19 -2.23
C GLY A 109 -21.25 -3.40 -1.32
N LEU A 110 -20.01 -3.91 -1.30
CA LEU A 110 -19.64 -5.00 -0.40
C LEU A 110 -19.61 -4.52 1.05
N THR A 111 -19.04 -3.34 1.31
CA THR A 111 -18.91 -2.79 2.66
C THR A 111 -20.28 -2.53 3.29
N THR A 112 -21.22 -1.96 2.53
CA THR A 112 -22.59 -1.71 3.02
C THR A 112 -23.39 -2.99 3.18
N ALA A 113 -23.28 -3.95 2.24
CA ALA A 113 -23.93 -5.25 2.36
C ALA A 113 -23.45 -6.02 3.59
N TYR A 114 -22.13 -6.10 3.81
CA TYR A 114 -21.57 -6.82 4.96
C TYR A 114 -21.93 -6.13 6.28
N ALA A 115 -22.00 -4.79 6.31
CA ALA A 115 -22.43 -4.04 7.48
C ALA A 115 -23.93 -4.19 7.81
N ASN A 116 -24.77 -4.42 6.79
CA ASN A 116 -26.21 -4.61 6.98
C ASN A 116 -26.56 -6.06 7.33
N ASP A 117 -25.97 -7.03 6.62
CA ASP A 117 -26.39 -8.43 6.66
C ASP A 117 -25.53 -9.26 7.62
N GLN A 118 -24.32 -8.81 7.94
CA GLN A 118 -23.32 -9.52 8.73
C GLN A 118 -22.69 -8.58 9.78
N ALA A 119 -21.49 -8.91 10.27
CA ALA A 119 -20.79 -8.09 11.23
C ALA A 119 -20.03 -6.94 10.53
N PRO A 120 -20.36 -5.66 10.80
CA PRO A 120 -19.78 -4.51 10.09
C PRO A 120 -18.27 -4.37 10.28
N ASP A 121 -17.75 -4.84 11.41
CA ASP A 121 -16.33 -4.88 11.71
C ASP A 121 -15.56 -5.95 10.94
N LEU A 122 -16.22 -6.85 10.21
CA LEU A 122 -15.55 -7.85 9.37
C LEU A 122 -15.45 -7.47 7.88
N ALA A 123 -15.92 -6.29 7.48
CA ALA A 123 -15.95 -5.89 6.06
C ALA A 123 -14.59 -5.95 5.35
N PHE A 124 -13.51 -5.48 5.99
CA PHE A 124 -12.15 -5.61 5.43
C PHE A 124 -11.63 -7.04 5.51
N ALA A 125 -11.93 -7.75 6.60
CA ALA A 125 -11.52 -9.15 6.79
C ALA A 125 -12.11 -10.07 5.71
N GLN A 126 -13.38 -9.87 5.34
CA GLN A 126 -14.02 -10.58 4.24
C GLN A 126 -13.31 -10.32 2.90
N GLN A 127 -12.92 -9.08 2.64
CA GLN A 127 -12.21 -8.74 1.41
C GLN A 127 -10.81 -9.35 1.37
N VAL A 128 -10.06 -9.31 2.48
CA VAL A 128 -8.78 -10.00 2.58
C VAL A 128 -8.96 -11.51 2.35
N LEU A 129 -9.99 -12.12 2.96
CA LEU A 129 -10.31 -13.53 2.78
C LEU A 129 -10.55 -13.91 1.30
N GLY A 130 -11.29 -13.06 0.58
CA GLY A 130 -11.68 -13.33 -0.81
C GLY A 130 -10.64 -12.94 -1.86
N GLN A 131 -9.77 -11.96 -1.58
CA GLN A 131 -8.90 -11.34 -2.59
C GLN A 131 -7.41 -11.62 -2.38
N ALA A 132 -6.96 -11.84 -1.14
CA ALA A 132 -5.55 -12.00 -0.84
C ALA A 132 -5.05 -13.40 -1.22
N LYS A 133 -3.82 -13.48 -1.72
CA LYS A 133 -3.12 -14.72 -2.10
C LYS A 133 -1.74 -14.76 -1.42
N PRO A 134 -1.17 -15.96 -1.18
CA PRO A 134 0.22 -16.07 -0.76
C PRO A 134 1.14 -15.28 -1.71
N GLY A 135 2.05 -14.48 -1.14
CA GLY A 135 2.91 -13.55 -1.88
C GLY A 135 2.40 -12.11 -1.93
N ASP A 136 1.14 -11.86 -1.62
CA ASP A 136 0.60 -10.50 -1.44
C ASP A 136 1.07 -9.87 -0.12
N VAL A 137 0.85 -8.56 0.00
CA VAL A 137 1.04 -7.79 1.23
C VAL A 137 -0.23 -7.02 1.58
N LEU A 138 -0.60 -7.01 2.85
CA LEU A 138 -1.62 -6.12 3.41
C LEU A 138 -0.95 -4.91 4.09
N LEU A 139 -1.24 -3.70 3.62
CA LEU A 139 -0.93 -2.44 4.30
C LEU A 139 -2.17 -1.94 5.06
N ALA A 140 -2.11 -2.05 6.38
CA ALA A 140 -3.16 -1.68 7.30
C ALA A 140 -2.86 -0.32 7.95
N ILE A 141 -3.80 0.62 7.86
CA ILE A 141 -3.63 2.00 8.36
C ILE A 141 -4.63 2.25 9.50
N SER A 142 -4.12 2.60 10.68
CA SER A 142 -4.93 3.00 11.83
C SER A 142 -4.12 3.88 12.77
N THR A 143 -4.53 5.15 12.96
CA THR A 143 -3.81 6.07 13.84
C THR A 143 -3.68 5.56 15.27
N SER A 144 -4.71 4.88 15.79
CA SER A 144 -4.70 4.29 17.14
C SER A 144 -4.06 2.90 17.20
N GLY A 145 -3.91 2.21 16.06
CA GLY A 145 -3.51 0.81 16.01
C GLY A 145 -4.52 -0.17 16.61
N ASN A 146 -5.78 0.26 16.83
CA ASN A 146 -6.78 -0.48 17.61
C ASN A 146 -8.14 -0.63 16.91
N SER A 147 -8.29 -0.14 15.67
CA SER A 147 -9.54 -0.30 14.92
C SER A 147 -9.89 -1.77 14.69
N ALA A 148 -11.03 -2.23 15.23
CA ALA A 148 -11.40 -3.65 15.21
C ALA A 148 -11.40 -4.25 13.79
N ASN A 149 -11.98 -3.54 12.82
CA ASN A 149 -12.03 -3.99 11.45
C ASN A 149 -10.68 -4.14 10.76
N VAL A 150 -9.73 -3.25 11.07
CA VAL A 150 -8.35 -3.35 10.60
C VAL A 150 -7.64 -4.53 11.29
N LEU A 151 -7.87 -4.74 12.59
CA LEU A 151 -7.29 -5.87 13.32
C LEU A 151 -7.78 -7.22 12.78
N TYR A 152 -9.07 -7.34 12.44
CA TYR A 152 -9.59 -8.55 11.82
C TYR A 152 -9.00 -8.79 10.42
N ALA A 153 -8.82 -7.74 9.61
CA ALA A 153 -8.15 -7.84 8.31
C ALA A 153 -6.71 -8.37 8.45
N ILE A 154 -5.95 -7.86 9.43
CA ILE A 154 -4.60 -8.37 9.75
C ILE A 154 -4.65 -9.82 10.20
N GLY A 155 -5.61 -10.18 11.05
CA GLY A 155 -5.79 -11.57 11.52
C GLY A 155 -6.01 -12.54 10.37
N ILE A 156 -6.89 -12.21 9.42
CA ILE A 156 -7.13 -13.03 8.23
C ILE A 156 -5.92 -13.06 7.32
N ALA A 157 -5.23 -11.94 7.09
CA ALA A 157 -4.00 -11.92 6.29
C ALA A 157 -2.96 -12.89 6.85
N ARG A 158 -2.75 -12.88 8.17
CA ARG A 158 -1.84 -13.82 8.84
C ARG A 158 -2.28 -15.27 8.68
N ALA A 159 -3.58 -15.56 8.82
CA ALA A 159 -4.12 -16.90 8.62
C ALA A 159 -3.93 -17.41 7.17
N LEU A 160 -3.86 -16.50 6.20
CA LEU A 160 -3.56 -16.79 4.79
C LEU A 160 -2.07 -16.75 4.44
N HIS A 161 -1.18 -16.57 5.43
CA HIS A 161 0.26 -16.39 5.24
C HIS A 161 0.62 -15.17 4.35
N VAL A 162 -0.25 -14.16 4.34
CA VAL A 162 -0.03 -12.87 3.69
C VAL A 162 0.74 -11.97 4.65
N LYS A 163 1.77 -11.29 4.12
CA LYS A 163 2.62 -10.42 4.91
C LYS A 163 1.93 -9.09 5.24
N THR A 164 2.20 -8.53 6.41
CA THR A 164 1.43 -7.41 6.96
C THR A 164 2.32 -6.23 7.32
N ILE A 165 1.90 -5.03 6.90
CA ILE A 165 2.54 -3.75 7.24
C ILE A 165 1.48 -2.90 7.97
N GLY A 166 1.82 -2.39 9.16
CA GLY A 166 0.99 -1.46 9.91
C GLY A 166 1.52 -0.04 9.80
N LEU A 167 0.62 0.93 9.58
CA LEU A 167 0.92 2.36 9.67
C LEU A 167 0.06 2.98 10.78
N THR A 168 0.71 3.39 11.88
CA THR A 168 0.04 3.75 13.14
C THR A 168 0.63 5.01 13.76
N GLY A 169 0.00 5.54 14.81
CA GLY A 169 0.63 6.49 15.73
C GLY A 169 1.64 5.84 16.67
N HIS A 170 2.17 6.64 17.59
CA HIS A 170 3.39 6.30 18.36
C HIS A 170 3.30 5.00 19.16
N THR A 171 2.15 4.69 19.76
CA THR A 171 1.98 3.50 20.59
C THR A 171 1.86 2.22 19.78
N GLY A 172 1.44 2.32 18.51
CA GLY A 172 1.14 1.19 17.62
C GLY A 172 -0.05 0.32 17.99
N GLY A 173 -0.67 0.54 19.16
CA GLY A 173 -1.82 -0.22 19.64
C GLY A 173 -1.60 -1.74 19.58
N LYS A 174 -2.68 -2.48 19.30
CA LYS A 174 -2.61 -3.93 19.08
C LYS A 174 -1.87 -4.30 17.80
N MET A 175 -1.94 -3.43 16.77
CA MET A 175 -1.26 -3.65 15.48
C MET A 175 0.25 -3.85 15.62
N ALA A 176 0.91 -3.18 16.57
CA ALA A 176 2.35 -3.32 16.81
C ALA A 176 2.81 -4.77 17.03
N SER A 177 1.96 -5.60 17.64
CA SER A 177 2.26 -7.02 17.90
C SER A 177 1.78 -7.97 16.81
N LEU A 178 0.90 -7.50 15.92
CA LEU A 178 0.23 -8.33 14.91
C LEU A 178 0.85 -8.17 13.52
N CYS A 179 1.35 -6.98 13.18
CA CYS A 179 1.98 -6.74 11.89
C CYS A 179 3.40 -7.32 11.84
N ASP A 180 3.83 -7.80 10.66
CA ASP A 180 5.24 -8.19 10.43
C ASP A 180 6.17 -6.98 10.51
N VAL A 181 5.71 -5.84 9.99
CA VAL A 181 6.36 -4.53 10.12
C VAL A 181 5.32 -3.52 10.61
N CYS A 182 5.61 -2.74 11.66
CA CYS A 182 4.70 -1.70 12.16
C CYS A 182 5.41 -0.35 12.25
N ILE A 183 5.13 0.53 11.28
CA ILE A 183 5.62 1.91 11.26
C ILE A 183 4.82 2.74 12.25
N LYS A 184 5.46 3.13 13.35
CA LYS A 184 4.87 3.94 14.43
C LYS A 184 5.38 5.38 14.30
N VAL A 185 4.61 6.23 13.62
CA VAL A 185 4.98 7.65 13.48
C VAL A 185 4.84 8.38 14.82
N PRO A 186 5.60 9.46 15.07
CA PRO A 186 5.46 10.24 16.30
C PRO A 186 4.10 10.95 16.34
N GLY A 187 3.63 11.30 17.54
CA GLY A 187 2.38 12.02 17.75
C GLY A 187 1.29 11.18 18.43
N ALA A 188 0.37 11.87 19.10
CA ALA A 188 -0.74 11.28 19.84
C ALA A 188 -2.10 11.67 19.25
N GLU A 189 -2.20 12.85 18.63
CA GLU A 189 -3.42 13.35 18.00
C GLU A 189 -3.58 12.83 16.58
N THR A 190 -4.76 12.32 16.25
CA THR A 190 -5.08 11.68 14.96
C THR A 190 -4.65 12.50 13.74
N PHE A 191 -4.89 13.81 13.73
CA PHE A 191 -4.55 14.65 12.57
C PHE A 191 -3.05 14.76 12.35
N LYS A 192 -2.25 14.92 13.41
CA LYS A 192 -0.77 14.95 13.32
C LYS A 192 -0.22 13.60 12.86
N ILE A 193 -0.82 12.51 13.34
CA ILE A 193 -0.45 11.15 12.91
C ILE A 193 -0.72 11.01 11.40
N GLN A 194 -1.87 11.48 10.91
CA GLN A 194 -2.21 11.46 9.48
C GLN A 194 -1.26 12.34 8.64
N GLU A 195 -0.90 13.52 9.12
CA GLU A 195 0.11 14.38 8.49
C GLU A 195 1.47 13.68 8.34
N TYR A 196 1.83 12.81 9.29
CA TYR A 196 3.04 11.98 9.22
C TYR A 196 2.87 10.72 8.37
N HIS A 197 1.66 10.16 8.25
CA HIS A 197 1.40 9.02 7.37
C HIS A 197 1.63 9.37 5.90
N LEU A 198 1.18 10.55 5.47
CA LEU A 198 1.34 11.08 4.11
C LEU A 198 2.78 11.00 3.56
N PRO A 199 3.79 11.66 4.16
CA PRO A 199 5.16 11.60 3.67
C PRO A 199 5.77 10.21 3.79
N VAL A 200 5.34 9.39 4.76
CA VAL A 200 5.80 8.00 4.88
C VAL A 200 5.34 7.17 3.68
N TYR A 201 4.04 7.14 3.36
CA TYR A 201 3.58 6.33 2.24
C TYR A 201 4.01 6.90 0.88
N HIS A 202 4.18 8.22 0.74
CA HIS A 202 4.83 8.78 -0.44
C HIS A 202 6.25 8.24 -0.62
N ALA A 203 7.04 8.17 0.46
CA ALA A 203 8.38 7.60 0.38
C ALA A 203 8.34 6.11 0.00
N LEU A 204 7.40 5.34 0.56
CA LEU A 204 7.19 3.93 0.17
C LEU A 204 6.86 3.80 -1.32
N CYS A 205 5.91 4.60 -1.83
CA CYS A 205 5.51 4.62 -3.24
C CYS A 205 6.69 5.00 -4.16
N MET A 206 7.47 6.03 -3.81
CA MET A 206 8.66 6.39 -4.58
C MET A 206 9.72 5.29 -4.56
N CYS A 207 9.96 4.64 -3.41
CA CYS A 207 10.93 3.54 -3.32
C CYS A 207 10.57 2.38 -4.24
N VAL A 208 9.30 1.94 -4.24
CA VAL A 208 8.89 0.86 -5.16
C VAL A 208 8.87 1.33 -6.61
N GLU A 209 8.44 2.55 -6.89
CA GLU A 209 8.46 3.08 -8.25
C GLU A 209 9.89 3.13 -8.81
N GLU A 210 10.84 3.66 -8.04
CA GLU A 210 12.26 3.74 -8.41
C GLU A 210 12.89 2.34 -8.59
N GLU A 211 12.51 1.36 -7.77
CA GLU A 211 13.01 -0.01 -7.90
C GLU A 211 12.64 -0.64 -9.25
N PHE A 212 11.41 -0.44 -9.72
CA PHE A 212 10.85 -1.12 -10.89
C PHE A 212 10.91 -0.30 -12.18
N PHE A 213 10.91 1.03 -12.09
CA PHE A 213 10.84 1.93 -13.24
C PHE A 213 11.97 2.97 -13.28
N GLY A 214 12.74 3.11 -12.20
CA GLY A 214 13.95 3.94 -12.18
C GLY A 214 15.09 3.31 -12.98
N GLU A 215 16.08 4.12 -13.33
CA GLU A 215 17.28 3.69 -14.06
C GLU A 215 18.23 2.82 -13.20
#